data_AF-A0A2E8MBD5-F1
#
_entry.id   AF-A0A2E8MBD5-F1
#
_cell.length_a   1.000
_cell.length_b   1.000
_cell.length_c   1.000
_cell.angle_alpha   90.00
_cell.angle_beta   90.00
_cell.angle_gamma   90.00
#
_symmetry.space_group_name_H-M   'P 1'
#
loop_
_entity.id
_entity.type
_entity.pdbx_description
1 polymer ?
#
loop_
_entity_poly.entity_id
_entity_poly.type
_entity_poly.pdbx_seq_one_letter_code
_entity_poly.pdbx_strand_id
1 'polypeptide(L)'
;MTPEGISPEDWKPLQEAAMKVVNASLSGDVALDDNFTKELFLLLDGLEEKYGRLSALISTRADFSPDPREAINLYEEVLDGETDETTRILALQSLVTLLIEENSGDQSIESRLAELKEISKEDSPEWEEYLDLLEEYHLG
;
A
#
# COMPACT_ATOMS: atom_id res chain seq x y z
N MET A 1 -12.23 -10.74 11.38
CA MET A 1 -11.36 -11.50 10.46
C MET A 1 -11.17 -10.60 9.25
N THR A 2 -9.98 -10.52 8.68
CA THR A 2 -9.80 -9.76 7.43
C THR A 2 -10.57 -10.44 6.28
N PRO A 3 -10.84 -9.75 5.16
CA PRO A 3 -11.48 -10.37 4.00
C PRO A 3 -10.76 -11.64 3.51
N GLU A 4 -9.44 -11.67 3.64
CA GLU A 4 -8.59 -12.80 3.24
C GLU A 4 -8.42 -13.89 4.31
N GLY A 5 -9.14 -13.80 5.43
CA GLY A 5 -9.20 -14.87 6.42
C GLY A 5 -8.20 -14.79 7.58
N ILE A 6 -7.46 -13.68 7.73
CA ILE A 6 -6.56 -13.48 8.88
C ILE A 6 -7.41 -13.27 10.14
N SER A 7 -7.10 -14.04 11.19
CA SER A 7 -7.86 -13.99 12.43
C SER A 7 -7.70 -12.61 13.10
N PRO A 8 -8.70 -12.12 13.87
CA PRO A 8 -8.54 -10.90 14.64
C PRO A 8 -7.36 -10.93 15.63
N GLU A 9 -7.07 -12.11 16.19
CA GLU A 9 -5.98 -12.30 17.16
C GLU A 9 -4.60 -12.13 16.52
N ASP A 10 -4.47 -12.53 15.26
CA ASP A 10 -3.25 -12.39 14.48
C ASP A 10 -3.13 -11.01 13.81
N TRP A 11 -4.26 -10.44 13.38
CA TRP A 11 -4.28 -9.15 12.70
C TRP A 11 -4.08 -7.96 13.65
N LYS A 12 -4.64 -8.03 14.87
CA LYS A 12 -4.59 -6.92 15.82
C LYS A 12 -3.16 -6.49 16.19
N PRO A 13 -2.21 -7.40 16.51
CA PRO A 13 -0.82 -7.02 16.76
C PRO A 13 -0.16 -6.28 15.59
N LEU A 14 -0.48 -6.67 14.35
CA LEU A 14 0.02 -6.00 13.16
C LEU A 14 -0.48 -4.55 13.07
N GLN A 15 -1.78 -4.32 13.30
CA GLN A 15 -2.35 -2.97 13.34
C GLN A 15 -1.74 -2.11 14.45
N GLU A 16 -1.54 -2.68 15.64
CA GLU A 16 -0.88 -1.98 16.75
C GLU A 16 0.57 -1.62 16.42
N ALA A 17 1.31 -2.49 15.74
CA ALA A 17 2.68 -2.23 15.28
C ALA A 17 2.72 -1.11 14.23
N ALA A 18 1.85 -1.17 13.21
CA ALA A 18 1.72 -0.14 12.18
C ALA A 18 1.44 1.25 12.80
N MET A 19 0.54 1.32 13.79
CA MET A 19 0.27 2.56 14.52
C MET A 19 1.50 3.09 15.27
N LYS A 20 2.33 2.22 15.85
CA LYS A 20 3.57 2.65 16.53
C LYS A 20 4.55 3.29 15.55
N VAL A 21 4.69 2.72 14.35
CA VAL A 21 5.53 3.28 13.28
C VAL A 21 5.06 4.69 12.95
N VAL A 22 3.79 4.84 12.53
CA VAL A 22 3.21 6.16 12.18
C VAL A 22 3.40 7.19 13.30
N ASN A 23 3.17 6.81 14.55
CA ASN A 23 3.35 7.71 15.69
C ASN A 23 4.83 8.12 15.88
N ALA A 24 5.77 7.19 15.67
CA ALA A 24 7.19 7.49 15.74
C ALA A 24 7.63 8.41 14.59
N SER A 25 7.21 8.14 13.34
CA SER A 25 7.51 8.98 12.18
C SER A 25 6.98 10.42 12.39
N LEU A 26 5.76 10.59 12.91
CA LEU A 26 5.18 11.90 13.22
C LEU A 26 5.91 12.66 14.33
N SER A 27 6.53 11.93 15.26
CA SER A 27 7.35 12.54 16.32
C SER A 27 8.74 12.96 15.85
N GLY A 28 9.18 12.48 14.68
CA GLY A 28 10.53 12.68 14.15
C GLY A 28 11.62 11.87 14.88
N ASP A 29 11.24 10.91 15.72
CA ASP A 29 12.18 10.00 16.39
C ASP A 29 12.56 8.85 15.45
N VAL A 30 13.60 9.09 14.65
CA VAL A 30 14.12 8.13 13.65
C VAL A 30 14.52 6.80 14.27
N ALA A 31 15.03 6.79 15.52
CA ALA A 31 15.46 5.55 16.16
C ALA A 31 14.26 4.68 16.58
N LEU A 32 13.18 5.30 17.05
CA LEU A 32 11.93 4.59 17.32
C LEU A 32 11.24 4.12 16.04
N ASP A 33 11.24 4.97 15.00
CA ASP A 33 10.67 4.66 13.69
C ASP A 33 11.32 3.41 13.08
N ASP A 34 12.66 3.38 13.02
CA ASP A 34 13.43 2.22 12.55
C ASP A 34 13.14 0.95 13.37
N ASN A 35 13.02 1.10 14.69
CA ASN A 35 12.81 -0.05 15.57
C ASN A 35 11.40 -0.62 15.44
N PHE A 36 10.37 0.24 15.36
CA PHE A 36 9.00 -0.21 15.17
C PHE A 36 8.76 -0.76 13.77
N THR A 37 9.42 -0.21 12.75
CA THR A 37 9.37 -0.75 11.38
C THR A 37 9.94 -2.18 11.35
N LYS A 38 11.07 -2.43 12.04
CA LYS A 38 11.60 -3.80 12.18
C LYS A 38 10.64 -4.74 12.91
N GLU A 39 10.00 -4.28 13.99
CA GLU A 39 8.99 -5.07 14.73
C GLU A 39 7.81 -5.43 13.81
N LEU A 40 7.33 -4.48 13.01
CA LEU A 40 6.26 -4.69 12.04
C LEU A 40 6.65 -5.76 11.00
N PHE A 41 7.84 -5.67 10.42
CA PHE A 41 8.29 -6.62 9.40
C PHE A 41 8.45 -8.04 9.95
N LEU A 42 8.89 -8.19 11.20
CA LEU A 42 8.92 -9.50 11.86
C LEU A 42 7.53 -10.11 12.05
N LEU A 43 6.51 -9.27 12.32
CA LEU A 43 5.12 -9.73 12.38
C LEU A 43 4.61 -10.13 11.00
N LEU A 44 4.90 -9.33 9.97
CA LEU A 44 4.54 -9.66 8.58
C LEU A 44 5.15 -10.99 8.14
N ASP A 45 6.44 -11.23 8.41
CA ASP A 45 7.11 -12.49 8.10
C ASP A 45 6.40 -13.69 8.75
N GLY A 46 6.03 -13.58 10.02
CA GLY A 46 5.31 -14.63 10.74
C GLY A 46 3.89 -14.86 10.24
N LEU A 47 3.19 -13.80 9.82
CA LEU A 47 1.86 -13.91 9.22
C LEU A 47 1.94 -14.52 7.81
N GLU A 48 2.92 -14.15 7.01
CA GLU A 48 3.15 -14.73 5.68
C GLU A 48 3.50 -16.22 5.77
N GLU A 49 4.28 -16.63 6.78
CA GLU A 49 4.55 -18.07 7.03
C GLU A 49 3.26 -18.83 7.38
N LYS A 50 2.35 -18.21 8.14
CA LYS A 50 1.13 -18.85 8.63
C LYS A 50 0.00 -18.88 7.61
N TYR A 51 -0.21 -17.78 6.89
CA TYR A 51 -1.35 -17.56 6.01
C TYR A 51 -1.00 -17.61 4.52
N GLY A 52 0.30 -17.60 4.20
CA GLY A 52 0.78 -17.40 2.85
C GLY A 52 0.87 -15.92 2.49
N ARG A 53 1.20 -15.69 1.22
CA ARG A 53 1.49 -14.37 0.67
C ARG A 53 0.20 -13.71 0.19
N LEU A 54 -0.58 -13.23 1.17
CA LEU A 54 -1.88 -12.57 0.99
C LEU A 54 -1.73 -11.10 0.59
N SER A 55 -2.65 -10.56 -0.21
CA SER A 55 -2.63 -9.21 -0.75
C SER A 55 -2.53 -8.15 0.36
N ALA A 56 -3.32 -8.25 1.43
CA ALA A 56 -3.25 -7.30 2.55
C ALA A 56 -1.89 -7.32 3.26
N LEU A 57 -1.21 -8.47 3.33
CA LEU A 57 0.14 -8.56 3.92
C LEU A 57 1.17 -7.91 3.00
N ILE A 58 1.08 -8.15 1.69
CA ILE A 58 1.96 -7.55 0.69
C ILE A 58 1.76 -6.03 0.64
N SER A 59 0.52 -5.53 0.57
CA SER A 59 0.21 -4.10 0.61
C SER A 59 0.70 -3.45 1.89
N THR A 60 0.45 -4.07 3.07
CA THR A 60 0.99 -3.54 4.33
C THR A 60 2.52 -3.48 4.30
N ARG A 61 3.20 -4.48 3.72
CA ARG A 61 4.66 -4.44 3.59
C ARG A 61 5.10 -3.28 2.68
N ALA A 62 4.37 -3.03 1.59
CA ALA A 62 4.65 -1.92 0.68
C ALA A 62 4.48 -0.56 1.37
N ASP A 63 3.37 -0.38 2.12
CA ASP A 63 3.05 0.87 2.84
C ASP A 63 4.16 1.30 3.81
N PHE A 64 4.90 0.34 4.36
CA PHE A 64 5.96 0.58 5.35
C PHE A 64 7.38 0.31 4.83
N SER A 65 7.53 0.06 3.53
CA SER A 65 8.85 -0.16 2.94
C SER A 65 9.66 1.14 2.91
N PRO A 66 10.91 1.15 3.40
CA PRO A 66 11.80 2.30 3.28
C PRO A 66 12.41 2.44 1.88
N ASP A 67 12.29 1.42 1.02
CA ASP A 67 12.73 1.47 -0.38
C ASP A 67 11.49 1.61 -1.29
N PRO A 68 11.31 2.77 -1.95
CA PRO A 68 10.22 3.00 -2.89
C PRO A 68 10.18 1.98 -4.02
N ARG A 69 11.34 1.48 -4.48
CA ARG A 69 11.37 0.46 -5.55
C ARG A 69 10.84 -0.88 -5.06
N GLU A 70 11.12 -1.23 -3.81
CA GLU A 70 10.55 -2.43 -3.20
C GLU A 70 9.03 -2.28 -3.05
N ALA A 71 8.55 -1.13 -2.56
CA ALA A 71 7.12 -0.86 -2.45
C ALA A 71 6.39 -0.93 -3.80
N ILE A 72 6.95 -0.31 -4.86
CA ILE A 72 6.41 -0.41 -6.23
C ILE A 72 6.28 -1.87 -6.65
N ASN A 73 7.33 -2.68 -6.49
CA ASN A 73 7.30 -4.09 -6.87
C ASN A 73 6.27 -4.90 -6.08
N LEU A 74 6.06 -4.57 -4.81
CA LEU A 74 5.08 -5.24 -3.95
C LEU A 74 3.64 -4.88 -4.38
N TYR A 75 3.34 -3.62 -4.69
CA TYR A 75 2.01 -3.28 -5.22
C TYR A 75 1.75 -3.89 -6.59
N GLU A 76 2.75 -3.93 -7.47
CA GLU A 76 2.64 -4.65 -8.76
C GLU A 76 2.35 -6.14 -8.53
N GLU A 77 2.99 -6.77 -7.55
CA GLU A 77 2.70 -8.16 -7.17
C GLU A 77 1.25 -8.35 -6.72
N VAL A 78 0.71 -7.42 -5.92
CA VAL A 78 -0.71 -7.44 -5.52
C VAL A 78 -1.61 -7.35 -6.75
N LEU A 79 -1.32 -6.43 -7.67
CA LEU A 79 -2.13 -6.20 -8.86
C LEU A 79 -2.08 -7.35 -9.88
N ASP A 80 -1.00 -8.13 -9.91
CA ASP A 80 -0.91 -9.33 -10.76
C ASP A 80 -1.78 -10.49 -10.24
N GLY A 81 -1.97 -10.59 -8.92
CA GLY A 81 -2.64 -11.71 -8.27
C GLY A 81 -4.09 -11.44 -7.83
N GLU A 82 -4.45 -10.18 -7.59
CA GLU A 82 -5.70 -9.82 -6.93
C GLU A 82 -6.87 -9.67 -7.91
N THR A 83 -8.04 -10.17 -7.52
CA THR A 83 -9.28 -10.08 -8.29
C THR A 83 -10.37 -9.28 -7.58
N ASP A 84 -10.21 -9.04 -6.27
CA ASP A 84 -11.10 -8.16 -5.52
C ASP A 84 -10.92 -6.69 -5.94
N GLU A 85 -11.98 -6.09 -6.48
CA GLU A 85 -11.98 -4.74 -7.04
C GLU A 85 -11.55 -3.69 -6.01
N THR A 86 -12.02 -3.81 -4.76
CA THR A 86 -11.67 -2.85 -3.69
C THR A 86 -10.18 -2.90 -3.36
N THR A 87 -9.62 -4.09 -3.20
CA THR A 87 -8.19 -4.28 -2.90
C THR A 87 -7.33 -3.78 -4.05
N ARG A 88 -7.74 -4.04 -5.31
CA ARG A 88 -7.05 -3.52 -6.49
C ARG A 88 -7.07 -2.00 -6.56
N ILE A 89 -8.21 -1.36 -6.30
CA ILE A 89 -8.31 0.12 -6.31
C ILE A 89 -7.33 0.72 -5.30
N LEU A 90 -7.34 0.22 -4.06
CA LEU A 90 -6.45 0.73 -3.01
C LEU A 90 -4.98 0.53 -3.39
N ALA A 91 -4.61 -0.65 -3.90
CA ALA A 91 -3.24 -0.91 -4.35
C ALA A 91 -2.82 -0.02 -5.53
N LEU A 92 -3.72 0.24 -6.49
CA LEU A 92 -3.46 1.15 -7.61
C LEU A 92 -3.31 2.60 -7.16
N GLN A 93 -4.12 3.07 -6.22
CA GLN A 93 -4.00 4.41 -5.65
C GLN A 93 -2.63 4.59 -5.00
N SER A 94 -2.25 3.69 -4.08
CA SER A 94 -0.93 3.73 -3.43
C SER A 94 0.23 3.63 -4.42
N LEU A 95 0.13 2.76 -5.43
CA LEU A 95 1.14 2.63 -6.47
C LEU A 95 1.28 3.92 -7.30
N VAL A 96 0.17 4.51 -7.73
CA VAL A 96 0.18 5.75 -8.53
C VAL A 96 0.79 6.89 -7.74
N THR A 97 0.40 7.08 -6.47
CA THR A 97 1.01 8.07 -5.57
C THR A 97 2.52 7.90 -5.55
N LEU A 98 2.99 6.68 -5.28
CA LEU A 98 4.43 6.40 -5.18
C LEU A 98 5.17 6.63 -6.50
N LEU A 99 4.56 6.27 -7.63
CA LEU A 99 5.15 6.52 -8.96
C LEU A 99 5.28 8.02 -9.25
N ILE A 100 4.31 8.84 -8.84
CA ILE A 100 4.35 10.30 -8.96
C ILE A 100 5.43 10.88 -8.04
N GLU A 101 5.43 10.52 -6.77
CA GLU A 101 6.40 11.01 -5.77
C GLU A 101 7.85 10.70 -6.17
N GLU A 102 8.10 9.52 -6.73
CA GLU A 102 9.42 9.10 -7.21
C GLU A 102 9.76 9.63 -8.60
N ASN A 103 8.89 10.44 -9.22
CA ASN A 103 9.03 10.94 -10.58
C ASN A 103 9.39 9.81 -11.56
N SER A 104 8.63 8.71 -11.46
CA SER A 104 8.74 7.58 -12.37
C SER A 104 8.33 8.01 -13.78
N GLY A 105 8.71 7.25 -14.81
CA GLY A 105 8.47 7.68 -16.18
C GLY A 105 6.97 7.86 -16.50
N ASP A 106 6.62 8.90 -17.26
CA ASP A 106 5.25 9.26 -17.67
C ASP A 106 4.43 8.04 -18.12
N GLN A 107 5.03 7.18 -18.94
CA GLN A 107 4.36 5.99 -19.45
C GLN A 107 3.89 5.04 -18.34
N SER A 108 4.67 4.86 -17.26
CA SER A 108 4.25 4.03 -16.13
C SER A 108 3.12 4.66 -15.34
N ILE A 109 3.19 5.96 -15.07
CA ILE A 109 2.16 6.69 -14.32
C ILE A 109 0.84 6.70 -15.12
N GLU A 110 0.90 7.08 -16.40
CA GLU A 110 -0.27 7.14 -17.29
C GLU A 110 -0.95 5.78 -17.45
N SER A 111 -0.17 4.69 -17.55
CA SER A 111 -0.73 3.35 -17.66
C SER A 111 -1.51 2.95 -16.40
N ARG A 112 -1.00 3.28 -15.21
CA ARG A 112 -1.64 2.95 -13.93
C ARG A 112 -2.83 3.86 -13.63
N LEU A 113 -2.74 5.15 -13.97
CA LEU A 113 -3.87 6.08 -13.91
C LEU A 113 -5.02 5.65 -14.85
N ALA A 114 -4.71 5.17 -16.05
CA ALA A 114 -5.71 4.67 -16.98
C ALA A 114 -6.43 3.43 -16.44
N GLU A 115 -5.71 2.52 -15.78
CA GLU A 115 -6.28 1.35 -15.12
C GLU A 115 -7.18 1.76 -13.94
N LEU A 116 -6.68 2.64 -13.06
CA LEU A 116 -7.45 3.17 -11.93
C LEU A 116 -8.75 3.83 -12.39
N LYS A 117 -8.69 4.64 -13.46
CA LYS A 117 -9.87 5.25 -14.09
C LYS A 117 -10.90 4.20 -14.54
N GLU A 118 -10.46 3.10 -15.13
CA GLU A 118 -11.36 2.08 -15.69
C GLU A 118 -12.15 1.36 -14.58
N ILE A 119 -11.53 1.15 -13.43
CA ILE A 119 -12.13 0.43 -12.30
C ILE A 119 -12.85 1.36 -11.32
N SER A 120 -12.52 2.66 -11.28
CA SER A 120 -13.22 3.65 -10.46
C SER A 120 -14.59 4.00 -11.07
N LYS A 121 -15.64 3.94 -10.25
CA LYS A 121 -17.01 4.27 -10.67
C LYS A 121 -17.21 5.78 -10.65
N GLU A 122 -17.76 6.37 -11.72
CA GLU A 122 -18.09 7.80 -11.72
C GLU A 122 -18.94 8.20 -10.50
N ASP A 123 -18.67 9.39 -9.95
CA ASP A 123 -19.30 9.94 -8.73
C ASP A 123 -19.11 9.10 -7.44
N SER A 124 -18.05 8.28 -7.38
CA SER A 124 -17.63 7.55 -6.17
C SER A 124 -16.39 8.17 -5.51
N PRO A 125 -16.13 7.88 -4.22
CA PRO A 125 -14.88 8.30 -3.56
C PRO A 125 -13.63 7.86 -4.32
N GLU A 126 -13.65 6.68 -4.92
CA GLU A 126 -12.55 6.13 -5.70
C GLU A 126 -12.31 6.92 -7.01
N TRP A 127 -13.34 7.56 -7.54
CA TRP A 127 -13.25 8.46 -8.70
C TRP A 127 -12.72 9.84 -8.32
N GLU A 128 -13.12 10.37 -7.16
CA GLU A 128 -12.55 11.61 -6.62
C GLU A 128 -11.03 11.45 -6.40
N GLU A 129 -10.61 10.35 -5.78
CA GLU A 129 -9.18 10.07 -5.58
C GLU A 129 -8.42 9.94 -6.91
N TYR A 130 -9.01 9.31 -7.93
CA TYR A 130 -8.43 9.26 -9.27
C TYR A 130 -8.22 10.68 -9.86
N LEU A 131 -9.20 11.58 -9.69
CA LEU A 131 -9.10 12.95 -10.18
C LEU A 131 -8.00 13.72 -9.44
N ASP A 132 -7.88 13.53 -8.13
CA ASP A 132 -6.85 14.16 -7.31
C ASP A 132 -5.45 13.70 -7.73
N LEU A 133 -5.23 12.39 -7.92
CA LEU A 133 -3.96 11.85 -8.41
C LEU A 133 -3.64 12.31 -9.84
N LEU A 134 -4.66 12.44 -10.70
CA LEU A 134 -4.50 12.99 -12.04
C LEU A 134 -4.09 14.47 -12.01
N GLU A 135 -4.63 15.25 -11.08
CA GLU A 135 -4.22 16.64 -10.87
C GLU A 135 -2.77 16.69 -10.37
N GLU A 136 -2.42 15.88 -9.37
CA GLU A 136 -1.06 15.80 -8.81
C GLU A 136 -0.02 15.48 -9.89
N TYR A 137 -0.28 14.46 -10.72
CA TYR A 137 0.60 14.10 -11.83
C TYR A 137 0.87 15.26 -12.80
N HIS A 138 -0.13 16.10 -13.09
CA HIS A 138 0.05 17.25 -13.99
C HIS A 138 0.71 18.47 -13.33
N LEU A 139 0.75 18.52 -11.99
CA LEU A 139 1.34 19.60 -11.22
C LEU A 139 2.78 19.35 -10.80
N GLY A 140 3.21 18.07 -10.73
CA GLY A 140 4.59 17.63 -10.50
C GLY A 140 5.51 17.90 -11.69
#